data_AF-A0A918VGZ7-F1
#
_entry.id   AF-A0A918VGZ7-F1
#
_cell.length_a   1.000
_cell.length_b   1.000
_cell.length_c   1.000
_cell.angle_alpha   90.00
_cell.angle_beta   90.00
_cell.angle_gamma   90.00
#
_symmetry.space_group_name_H-M   'P 1'
#
loop_
_entity.id
_entity.type
_entity.pdbx_description
1 polymer ?
#
loop_
_entity_poly.entity_id
_entity_poly.type
_entity_poly.pdbx_seq_one_letter_code
_entity_poly.pdbx_strand_id
1 'polypeptide(L)'
;MTCFLTNRAHVHDARLPLRRRHSALRNCITLFAPYGFRATYHHLTLSAAIPWRLEADPDALVWAVEELHGARVLWLARAEEYAAQRRADKQAGRRAVPNPRPWWLRSRWDGPDRVWHQDPFRHPPLRLSEYFRRQNAILGGAELSGLRG
;
A
#
# COMPACT_ATOMS: atom_id res chain seq x y z
N MET A 1 -3.23 3.93 19.80
CA MET A 1 -2.99 3.00 18.68
C MET A 1 -1.49 2.96 18.40
N THR A 2 -0.89 1.78 18.29
CA THR A 2 0.53 1.60 17.93
C THR A 2 0.77 1.97 16.46
N CYS A 3 1.93 2.57 16.16
CA CYS A 3 2.24 3.02 14.80
C CYS A 3 2.62 1.83 13.87
N PHE A 4 2.68 2.08 12.56
CA PHE A 4 3.03 1.06 11.56
C PHE A 4 4.39 0.42 11.85
N LEU A 5 5.40 1.23 12.19
CA LEU A 5 6.76 0.74 12.43
C LEU A 5 6.85 -0.15 13.67
N THR A 6 6.09 0.16 14.73
CA THR A 6 6.00 -0.71 15.92
C THR A 6 5.40 -2.07 15.58
N ASN A 7 4.29 -2.08 14.82
CA ASN A 7 3.70 -3.34 14.39
C ASN A 7 4.64 -4.12 13.46
N ARG A 8 5.36 -3.45 12.54
CA ARG A 8 6.41 -4.08 11.73
C ARG A 8 7.48 -4.73 12.60
N ALA A 9 8.00 -4.04 13.61
CA ALA A 9 8.97 -4.62 14.53
C ALA A 9 8.44 -5.90 15.22
N HIS A 10 7.16 -5.91 15.60
CA HIS A 10 6.53 -7.11 16.16
C HIS A 10 6.36 -8.26 15.15
N VAL A 11 6.26 -8.00 13.85
CA VAL A 11 6.25 -9.07 12.83
C VAL A 11 7.63 -9.71 12.71
N HIS A 12 8.70 -8.91 12.82
CA HIS A 12 10.09 -9.38 12.78
C HIS A 12 10.53 -10.10 14.06
N ASP A 13 9.89 -9.82 15.19
CA ASP A 13 10.28 -10.39 16.47
C ASP A 13 9.93 -11.89 16.56
N ALA A 14 10.93 -12.74 16.30
CA ALA A 14 10.82 -14.19 16.38
C ALA A 14 10.56 -14.73 17.79
N ARG A 15 10.73 -13.90 18.84
CA ARG A 15 10.42 -14.29 20.23
C ARG A 15 8.92 -14.22 20.51
N LEU A 16 8.16 -13.51 19.66
CA LEU A 16 6.71 -13.44 19.80
C LEU A 16 6.04 -14.67 19.20
N PRO A 17 4.96 -15.18 19.82
CA PRO A 17 4.14 -16.22 19.23
C PRO A 17 3.67 -15.83 17.82
N LEU A 18 3.61 -16.79 16.90
CA LEU A 18 3.17 -16.60 15.51
C LEU A 18 1.84 -15.84 15.41
N ARG A 19 0.88 -16.14 16.29
CA ARG A 19 -0.41 -15.43 16.36
C ARG A 19 -0.23 -13.93 16.59
N ARG A 20 0.71 -13.51 17.45
CA ARG A 20 0.98 -12.09 17.71
C ARG A 20 1.67 -11.43 16.52
N ARG A 21 2.61 -12.11 15.88
CA ARG A 21 3.27 -11.65 14.64
C ARG A 21 2.22 -11.45 13.53
N HIS A 22 1.30 -12.40 13.36
CA HIS A 22 0.19 -12.30 12.41
C HIS A 22 -0.79 -11.17 12.73
N SER A 23 -1.16 -10.99 14.01
CA SER A 23 -1.98 -9.85 14.44
C SER A 23 -1.29 -8.51 14.16
N ALA A 24 0.02 -8.42 14.36
CA ALA A 24 0.79 -7.22 14.04
C ALA A 24 0.79 -6.93 12.54
N LEU A 25 0.92 -7.95 11.68
CA LEU A 25 0.76 -7.80 10.23
C LEU A 25 -0.64 -7.27 9.86
N ARG A 26 -1.70 -7.82 10.47
CA ARG A 26 -3.08 -7.33 10.25
C ARG A 26 -3.26 -5.88 10.69
N ASN A 27 -2.59 -5.46 11.76
CA ASN A 27 -2.57 -4.06 12.18
C ASN A 27 -1.85 -3.17 11.17
N CYS A 28 -0.71 -3.60 10.61
CA CYS A 28 -0.03 -2.90 9.53
C CYS A 28 -0.96 -2.69 8.32
N ILE A 29 -1.71 -3.72 7.92
CA ILE A 29 -2.66 -3.65 6.80
C ILE A 29 -3.82 -2.69 7.15
N THR A 30 -4.32 -2.71 8.39
CA THR A 30 -5.35 -1.76 8.83
C THR A 30 -4.89 -0.31 8.67
N LEU A 31 -3.62 -0.03 8.95
CA LEU A 31 -2.99 1.29 8.83
C LEU A 31 -2.67 1.69 7.38
N PHE A 32 -2.36 0.73 6.52
CA PHE A 32 -2.06 0.96 5.10
C PHE A 32 -2.65 -0.17 4.25
N ALA A 33 -3.84 0.07 3.68
CA ALA A 33 -4.57 -0.88 2.84
C ALA A 33 -4.83 -0.28 1.46
N PRO A 34 -3.86 -0.31 0.53
CA PRO A 34 -3.98 0.33 -0.78
C PRO A 34 -5.13 -0.21 -1.64
N TYR A 35 -5.62 -1.42 -1.37
CA TYR A 35 -6.75 -2.04 -2.06
C TYR A 35 -7.94 -2.31 -1.12
N GLY A 36 -7.91 -1.76 0.09
CA GLY A 36 -8.77 -2.22 1.19
C GLY A 36 -8.24 -3.50 1.86
N PHE A 37 -8.68 -3.77 3.08
CA PHE A 37 -8.07 -4.79 3.95
C PHE A 37 -8.04 -6.18 3.31
N ARG A 38 -9.18 -6.64 2.77
CA ARG A 38 -9.34 -7.99 2.23
C ARG A 38 -8.48 -8.21 0.99
N ALA A 39 -8.54 -7.29 0.03
CA ALA A 39 -7.77 -7.40 -1.21
C ALA A 39 -6.26 -7.24 -0.95
N THR A 40 -5.84 -6.34 -0.06
CA THR A 40 -4.42 -6.23 0.34
C THR A 40 -3.93 -7.50 1.05
N TYR A 41 -4.73 -8.09 1.95
CA TYR A 41 -4.35 -9.34 2.60
C TYR A 41 -4.27 -10.52 1.62
N HIS A 42 -5.23 -10.64 0.70
CA HIS A 42 -5.21 -11.65 -0.34
C HIS A 42 -3.98 -11.49 -1.25
N HIS A 43 -3.69 -10.25 -1.67
CA HIS A 43 -2.51 -9.92 -2.45
C HIS A 43 -1.22 -10.38 -1.77
N LEU A 44 -1.04 -10.04 -0.49
CA LEU A 44 0.13 -10.44 0.29
C LEU A 44 0.22 -11.96 0.47
N THR A 45 -0.92 -12.65 0.53
CA THR A 45 -0.95 -14.12 0.60
C THR A 45 -0.38 -14.73 -0.68
N LEU A 46 -0.69 -14.16 -1.84
CA LEU A 46 -0.15 -14.60 -3.13
C LEU A 46 1.30 -14.16 -3.34
N SER A 47 1.63 -12.90 -3.02
CA SER A 47 2.95 -12.34 -3.31
C SER A 47 4.01 -12.90 -2.34
N ALA A 48 3.75 -12.89 -1.04
CA ALA A 48 4.68 -13.40 -0.03
C ALA A 48 4.53 -14.91 0.21
N ALA A 49 3.72 -15.60 -0.59
CA ALA A 49 3.46 -17.03 -0.49
C ALA A 49 3.08 -17.48 0.93
N ILE A 50 2.24 -16.69 1.62
CA ILE A 50 1.85 -16.98 3.01
C ILE A 50 1.13 -18.34 3.04
N PRO A 51 1.68 -19.34 3.75
CA PRO A 51 1.08 -20.67 3.78
C PRO A 51 -0.22 -20.65 4.58
N TRP A 52 -1.12 -21.59 4.26
CA TRP A 52 -2.34 -21.79 5.04
C TRP A 52 -2.04 -22.12 6.52
N ARG A 53 -0.96 -22.88 6.75
CA ARG A 53 -0.38 -23.13 8.08
C ARG A 53 0.85 -22.27 8.26
N LEU A 54 0.73 -21.21 9.07
CA LEU A 54 1.81 -20.24 9.32
C LEU A 54 3.05 -20.87 9.95
N GLU A 55 2.91 -22.03 10.58
CA GLU A 55 4.01 -22.82 11.14
C GLU A 55 4.93 -23.39 10.06
N ALA A 56 4.44 -23.58 8.83
CA ALA A 56 5.23 -24.12 7.73
C ALA A 56 6.28 -23.12 7.20
N ASP A 57 5.94 -21.82 7.23
CA ASP A 57 6.84 -20.74 6.87
C ASP A 57 6.48 -19.46 7.66
N PRO A 58 7.08 -19.29 8.86
CA PRO A 58 6.95 -18.07 9.65
C PRO A 58 7.49 -16.81 8.96
N ASP A 59 8.45 -16.96 8.05
CA ASP A 59 9.17 -15.85 7.42
C ASP A 59 8.38 -15.23 6.27
N ALA A 60 7.40 -15.95 5.72
CA ALA A 60 6.40 -15.39 4.82
C ALA A 60 5.69 -14.15 5.41
N LEU A 61 5.49 -14.08 6.74
CA LEU A 61 4.94 -12.89 7.40
C LEU A 61 5.89 -11.68 7.33
N VAL A 62 7.19 -11.94 7.42
CA VAL A 62 8.23 -10.94 7.29
C VAL A 62 8.29 -10.42 5.87
N TRP A 63 8.28 -11.30 4.87
CA TRP A 63 8.24 -10.87 3.47
C TRP A 63 7.00 -10.05 3.15
N ALA A 64 5.85 -10.45 3.68
CA ALA A 64 4.60 -9.70 3.51
C ALA A 64 4.68 -8.28 4.12
N VAL A 65 5.21 -8.13 5.34
CA VAL A 65 5.32 -6.81 5.97
C VAL A 65 6.36 -5.92 5.28
N GLU A 66 7.45 -6.50 4.76
CA GLU A 66 8.46 -5.75 4.02
C GLU A 66 7.95 -5.25 2.67
N GLU A 67 7.20 -6.08 1.95
CA GLU A 67 6.54 -5.64 0.71
C GLU A 67 5.56 -4.50 0.98
N LEU A 68 4.73 -4.64 2.02
CA LEU A 68 3.79 -3.61 2.44
C LEU A 68 4.50 -2.32 2.87
N HIS A 69 5.61 -2.44 3.60
CA HIS A 69 6.42 -1.31 4.03
C HIS A 69 7.07 -0.58 2.85
N GLY A 70 7.65 -1.31 1.90
CA GLY A 70 8.25 -0.73 0.70
C GLY A 70 7.24 0.06 -0.12
N ALA A 71 6.03 -0.47 -0.30
CA ALA A 71 4.92 0.25 -0.92
C ALA A 71 4.51 1.50 -0.12
N ARG A 72 4.45 1.39 1.21
CA ARG A 72 4.12 2.52 2.10
C ARG A 72 5.14 3.64 2.02
N VAL A 73 6.44 3.34 1.90
CA VAL A 73 7.51 4.35 1.73
C VAL A 73 7.31 5.13 0.44
N LEU A 74 7.04 4.44 -0.67
CA LEU A 74 6.75 5.08 -1.97
C LEU A 74 5.51 5.94 -1.93
N TRP A 75 4.47 5.51 -1.21
CA TRP A 75 3.26 6.29 -0.99
C TRP A 75 3.53 7.55 -0.16
N LEU A 76 4.29 7.44 0.93
CA LEU A 76 4.62 8.58 1.80
C LEU A 76 5.42 9.64 1.06
N ALA A 77 6.47 9.25 0.34
CA ALA A 77 7.29 10.18 -0.43
C ALA A 77 6.41 10.99 -1.40
N ARG A 78 5.49 10.31 -2.11
CA ARG A 78 4.58 10.98 -3.03
C ARG A 78 3.56 11.87 -2.32
N ALA A 79 3.08 11.47 -1.15
CA ALA A 79 2.17 12.29 -0.33
C ALA A 79 2.85 13.57 0.18
N GLU A 80 4.13 13.49 0.56
CA GLU A 80 4.92 14.63 1.02
C GLU A 80 5.19 15.64 -0.12
N GLU A 81 5.59 15.16 -1.30
CA GLU A 81 5.74 15.98 -2.50
C GLU A 81 4.45 16.75 -2.83
N TYR A 82 3.32 16.03 -2.82
CA TYR A 82 2.02 16.66 -3.06
C TYR A 82 1.68 17.69 -1.98
N ALA A 83 1.95 17.39 -0.70
CA ALA A 83 1.72 18.33 0.38
C ALA A 83 2.61 19.59 0.25
N ALA A 84 3.84 19.46 -0.24
CA ALA A 84 4.70 20.60 -0.56
C ALA A 84 4.13 21.43 -1.73
N GLN A 85 3.74 20.78 -2.83
CA GLN A 85 3.12 21.46 -3.97
C GLN A 85 1.85 22.21 -3.56
N ARG A 86 0.99 21.59 -2.76
CA ARG A 86 -0.24 22.23 -2.26
C ARG A 86 0.03 23.39 -1.32
N ARG A 87 1.12 23.34 -0.54
CA ARG A 87 1.54 24.49 0.29
C ARG A 87 1.96 25.66 -0.60
N ALA A 88 2.76 25.41 -1.64
CA ALA A 88 3.18 26.42 -2.61
C ALA A 88 2.00 27.02 -3.40
N ASP A 89 1.08 26.18 -3.89
CA ASP A 89 -0.12 26.65 -4.60
C ASP A 89 -1.01 27.53 -3.72
N LYS A 90 -1.22 27.13 -2.46
CA LYS A 90 -2.00 27.93 -1.49
C LYS A 90 -1.34 29.28 -1.22
N GLN A 91 -0.01 29.33 -1.11
CA GLN A 91 0.75 30.58 -0.96
C GLN A 91 0.63 31.46 -2.21
N ALA A 92 0.61 30.85 -3.40
CA ALA A 92 0.42 31.54 -4.68
C ALA A 92 -1.06 31.86 -5.01
N GLY A 93 -1.99 31.74 -4.05
CA GLY A 93 -3.42 32.04 -4.24
C GLY A 93 -4.22 30.98 -5.00
N ARG A 94 -3.61 29.91 -5.51
CA ARG A 94 -4.28 28.82 -6.23
C ARG A 94 -4.84 27.79 -5.26
N ARG A 95 -6.05 28.06 -4.74
CA ARG A 95 -6.70 27.19 -3.73
C ARG A 95 -7.51 26.04 -4.32
N ALA A 96 -7.80 26.05 -5.62
CA ALA A 96 -8.49 24.95 -6.29
C ALA A 96 -7.74 23.63 -6.07
N VAL A 97 -8.46 22.57 -5.70
CA VAL A 97 -7.92 21.22 -5.56
C VAL A 97 -7.93 20.56 -6.94
N PRO A 98 -6.87 19.87 -7.36
CA PRO A 98 -6.87 19.12 -8.61
C PRO A 98 -8.05 18.15 -8.69
N ASN A 99 -8.78 18.18 -9.80
CA ASN A 99 -9.86 17.25 -10.12
C ASN A 99 -9.51 16.53 -11.44
N PRO A 100 -9.39 15.18 -11.46
CA PRO A 100 -9.61 14.25 -10.34
C PRO A 100 -8.52 14.34 -9.25
N ARG A 101 -8.90 14.00 -8.01
CA ARG A 101 -7.92 13.82 -6.94
C ARG A 101 -6.93 12.71 -7.33
N PRO A 102 -5.64 12.87 -6.99
CA PRO A 102 -4.65 11.82 -7.22
C PRO A 102 -5.14 10.50 -6.61
N TRP A 103 -4.93 9.38 -7.30
CA TRP A 103 -5.50 8.09 -6.89
C TRP A 103 -5.05 7.66 -5.48
N TRP A 104 -3.86 8.07 -5.02
CA TRP A 104 -3.33 7.79 -3.67
C TRP A 104 -3.90 8.69 -2.56
N LEU A 105 -4.63 9.75 -2.93
CA LEU A 105 -5.40 10.66 -2.06
C LEU A 105 -6.89 10.35 -2.08
N ARG A 106 -7.33 9.40 -2.91
CA ARG A 106 -8.69 8.90 -2.85
C ARG A 106 -8.82 8.11 -1.54
N SER A 107 -9.78 8.51 -0.72
CA SER A 107 -10.10 7.82 0.53
C SER A 107 -10.45 6.37 0.22
N ARG A 108 -10.28 5.47 1.21
CA ARG A 108 -10.83 4.09 1.21
C ARG A 108 -12.30 4.02 0.71
N TRP A 109 -13.02 5.14 0.81
CA TRP A 109 -14.43 5.28 0.47
C TRP A 109 -14.72 6.01 -0.87
N ASP A 110 -13.73 6.67 -1.47
CA ASP A 110 -13.88 7.49 -2.70
C ASP A 110 -12.95 7.04 -3.86
N GLY A 111 -12.26 5.92 -3.68
CA GLY A 111 -11.34 5.34 -4.66
C GLY A 111 -11.92 4.19 -5.48
N PRO A 112 -11.14 3.64 -6.45
CA PRO A 112 -11.40 2.34 -7.08
C PRO A 112 -11.56 1.19 -6.07
N ASP A 113 -11.33 1.45 -4.79
CA ASP A 113 -11.60 0.61 -3.62
C ASP A 113 -12.98 -0.05 -3.63
N ARG A 114 -14.01 0.57 -4.25
CA ARG A 114 -15.32 -0.10 -4.40
C ARG A 114 -15.21 -1.40 -5.22
N VAL A 115 -14.35 -1.44 -6.23
CA VAL A 115 -14.10 -2.63 -7.06
C VAL A 115 -13.40 -3.73 -6.25
N TRP A 116 -12.39 -3.36 -5.46
CA TRP A 116 -11.64 -4.30 -4.61
C TRP A 116 -12.43 -4.75 -3.37
N HIS A 117 -13.34 -3.92 -2.88
CA HIS A 117 -14.30 -4.29 -1.83
C HIS A 117 -15.35 -5.27 -2.34
N GLN A 118 -15.81 -5.12 -3.60
CA GLN A 118 -16.76 -6.04 -4.24
C GLN A 118 -16.11 -7.36 -4.62
N ASP A 119 -14.89 -7.32 -5.16
CA ASP A 119 -14.10 -8.50 -5.50
C ASP A 119 -12.65 -8.37 -4.98
N PRO A 120 -12.35 -8.96 -3.81
CA PRO A 120 -11.01 -8.95 -3.24
C PRO A 120 -9.95 -9.72 -4.04
N PHE A 121 -10.37 -10.54 -5.01
CA PHE A 121 -9.47 -11.34 -5.88
C PHE A 121 -9.05 -10.57 -7.13
N ARG A 122 -9.84 -9.56 -7.49
CA ARG A 122 -9.42 -8.57 -8.46
C ARG A 122 -8.40 -7.70 -7.72
N HIS A 123 -7.12 -7.83 -8.03
CA HIS A 123 -6.09 -6.84 -7.75
C HIS A 123 -4.95 -7.04 -8.75
N PRO A 124 -4.11 -6.04 -9.02
CA PRO A 124 -2.97 -6.23 -9.91
C PRO A 124 -2.09 -7.40 -9.44
N PRO A 125 -1.54 -8.22 -10.34
CA PRO A 125 -0.65 -9.32 -9.99
C PRO A 125 0.80 -8.86 -9.68
N LEU A 126 1.07 -7.57 -9.85
CA LEU A 126 2.38 -6.96 -9.59
C LEU A 126 2.60 -6.80 -8.09
N ARG A 127 3.85 -6.98 -7.63
CA ARG A 127 4.23 -6.63 -6.25
C ARG A 127 3.77 -5.22 -5.90
N LEU A 128 3.34 -4.99 -4.65
CA LEU A 128 2.84 -3.68 -4.23
C LEU A 128 3.84 -2.57 -4.52
N SER A 129 5.12 -2.76 -4.19
CA SER A 129 6.16 -1.76 -4.47
C SER A 129 6.29 -1.42 -5.95
N GLU A 130 6.18 -2.42 -6.84
CA GLU A 130 6.20 -2.22 -8.28
C GLU A 130 4.95 -1.50 -8.79
N TYR A 131 3.77 -1.89 -8.30
CA TYR A 131 2.52 -1.20 -8.61
C TYR A 131 2.63 0.29 -8.25
N PHE A 132 3.11 0.61 -7.05
CA PHE A 132 3.31 1.99 -6.60
C PHE A 132 4.33 2.74 -7.45
N ARG A 133 5.45 2.12 -7.84
CA ARG A 133 6.42 2.74 -8.76
C ARG A 133 5.80 3.06 -10.11
N ARG A 134 5.09 2.11 -10.72
CA ARG A 134 4.42 2.32 -12.03
C ARG A 134 3.40 3.44 -11.94
N GLN A 135 2.58 3.44 -10.89
CA GLN A 135 1.62 4.51 -10.68
C GLN A 135 2.30 5.87 -10.46
N ASN A 136 3.38 5.94 -9.69
CA ASN A 136 4.13 7.17 -9.49
C ASN A 136 4.75 7.68 -10.81
N ALA A 137 5.25 6.78 -11.66
CA ALA A 137 5.80 7.15 -12.98
C ALA A 137 4.73 7.75 -13.91
N ILE A 138 3.53 7.15 -13.96
CA ILE A 138 2.40 7.67 -14.75
C ILE A 138 2.05 9.11 -14.36
N LEU A 139 2.19 9.46 -13.08
CA LEU A 139 1.87 10.81 -12.57
C LEU A 139 3.04 11.77 -12.51
N GLY A 140 4.27 11.25 -12.59
CA GLY A 140 5.48 12.04 -12.80
C GLY A 140 5.65 12.52 -14.25
N GLY A 141 4.75 12.13 -15.16
CA GLY A 141 4.84 12.50 -16.57
C GLY A 141 5.81 11.65 -17.37
N ALA A 142 6.08 10.40 -16.96
CA ALA A 142 6.69 9.44 -17.88
C ALA A 142 5.66 9.20 -19.00
N GLU A 143 5.90 9.78 -20.18
CA GLU A 143 5.18 9.40 -21.38
C GLU A 143 5.16 7.87 -21.47
N LEU A 144 3.98 7.28 -21.41
CA LEU A 144 3.77 5.94 -21.94
C LEU A 144 3.74 6.02 -23.48
N SER A 145 4.79 6.59 -24.07
CA SER A 145 5.10 6.45 -25.50
C SER A 145 5.66 5.05 -25.69
N GLY A 146 4.76 4.05 -25.73
CA GLY A 146 5.24 2.67 -25.91
C GLY A 146 4.25 1.54 -26.04
N LEU A 147 2.92 1.75 -26.04
CA LEU A 147 1.97 0.66 -26.34
C LEU A 147 0.82 1.16 -27.23
N ARG A 148 1.14 1.43 -28.50
CA ARG A 148 0.25 1.17 -29.63
C ARG A 148 0.94 0.15 -30.52
N GLY A 149 0.33 -1.03 -30.60
CA GLY A 149 0.55 -2.08 -31.58
C GLY A 149 -0.76 -2.83 -31.71
#